data_AF-A0AA88HG68-F1
#
_entry.id   AF-A0AA88HG68-F1
#
_cell.length_a   1.000
_cell.length_b   1.000
_cell.length_c   1.000
_cell.angle_alpha   90.00
_cell.angle_beta   90.00
_cell.angle_gamma   90.00
#
_symmetry.space_group_name_H-M   'P 1'
#
loop_
_entity.id
_entity.type
_entity.pdbx_description
1 polymer ?
#
loop_
_entity_poly.entity_id
_entity_poly.type
_entity_poly.pdbx_seq_one_letter_code
_entity_poly.pdbx_strand_id
1 'polypeptide(L)'
;MLGRINLKNNIKSIFNEELAQGIVSKSKSLLRAPGFTLCQIAGVKNIQPPPMFDHVELPQQRRLTFLPKVPVYPIGIRPPKMQKRIIEMRGPEIVNTELIHKQYGIV
;
A
#
# COMPACT_ATOMS: atom_id res chain seq x y z
N MET A 1 47.96 15.56 -20.09
CA MET A 1 47.49 16.83 -20.70
C MET A 1 46.07 16.60 -21.21
N LEU A 2 45.04 16.81 -20.38
CA LEU A 2 43.64 16.68 -20.79
C LEU A 2 42.85 17.83 -20.15
N GLY A 3 42.59 18.86 -20.96
CA GLY A 3 41.82 20.04 -20.57
C GLY A 3 40.33 19.69 -20.48
N ARG A 4 39.70 20.06 -19.36
CA ARG A 4 38.25 19.96 -19.16
C ARG A 4 37.54 20.96 -20.07
N ILE A 5 36.64 20.45 -20.93
CA ILE A 5 35.81 21.25 -21.84
C ILE A 5 34.65 21.88 -21.05
N ASN A 6 34.47 23.19 -21.18
CA ASN A 6 33.54 24.00 -20.40
C ASN A 6 32.12 23.94 -20.99
N LEU A 7 31.28 23.02 -20.48
CA LEU A 7 29.93 22.69 -21.00
C LEU A 7 28.84 23.76 -20.72
N LYS A 8 29.15 24.84 -20.00
CA LYS A 8 28.13 25.81 -19.56
C LYS A 8 27.75 26.87 -20.61
N ASN A 9 28.56 27.03 -21.65
CA ASN A 9 28.33 28.07 -22.66
C ASN A 9 27.49 27.61 -23.87
N ASN A 10 27.20 26.30 -23.99
CA ASN A 10 26.49 25.73 -25.15
C ASN A 10 24.96 25.63 -24.93
N ILE A 11 24.49 25.54 -23.69
CA ILE A 11 23.05 25.31 -23.41
C ILE A 11 22.21 26.57 -23.70
N LYS A 12 22.77 27.77 -23.52
CA LYS A 12 22.05 29.05 -23.74
C LYS A 12 21.91 29.41 -25.22
N SER A 13 22.79 28.95 -26.10
CA SER A 13 22.66 29.18 -27.55
C SER A 13 21.58 28.28 -28.16
N ILE A 14 21.49 27.02 -27.73
CA ILE A 14 20.51 26.04 -28.21
C ILE A 14 19.07 26.50 -27.91
N PHE A 15 18.83 27.09 -26.73
CA PHE A 15 17.49 27.49 -26.32
C PHE A 15 16.94 28.73 -27.05
N ASN A 16 17.82 29.57 -27.61
CA ASN A 16 17.41 30.80 -28.31
C ASN A 16 17.14 30.58 -29.81
N GLU A 17 17.70 29.52 -30.42
CA GLU A 17 17.41 29.17 -31.82
C GLU A 17 16.02 28.55 -32.02
N GLU A 18 15.54 27.75 -31.06
CA GLU A 18 14.19 27.17 -31.14
C GLU A 18 13.08 28.22 -31.00
N LEU A 19 13.33 29.30 -30.26
CA LEU A 19 12.40 30.43 -30.15
C LEU A 19 12.33 31.29 -31.43
N ALA A 20 13.38 31.27 -32.26
CA ALA A 20 13.42 32.03 -33.51
C ALA A 20 12.67 31.32 -34.66
N GLN A 21 12.58 29.99 -34.65
CA GLN A 21 11.87 29.20 -35.67
C GLN A 21 10.33 29.20 -35.49
N GLY A 22 9.83 29.70 -34.35
CA GLY A 22 8.40 29.66 -34.00
C GLY A 22 7.51 30.78 -34.58
N ILE A 23 8.05 31.73 -35.35
CA ILE A 23 7.29 32.94 -35.75
C ILE A 23 6.83 32.93 -37.22
N VAL A 24 7.35 32.06 -38.10
CA VAL A 24 7.21 32.24 -39.57
C VAL A 24 6.15 31.36 -40.28
N SER A 25 5.38 30.48 -39.62
CA SER A 25 4.34 29.69 -40.34
C SER A 25 2.91 29.97 -39.89
N LYS A 26 2.52 31.24 -39.86
CA LYS A 26 1.14 31.67 -39.62
C LYS A 26 0.36 31.86 -40.92
N SER A 27 0.20 30.81 -41.72
CA SER A 27 -0.87 30.77 -42.74
C SER A 27 -1.04 29.35 -43.28
N LYS A 28 -2.13 28.68 -42.86
CA LYS A 28 -2.85 27.55 -43.51
C LYS A 28 -3.65 26.67 -42.52
N SER A 29 -3.73 27.01 -41.23
CA SER A 29 -4.54 26.26 -40.26
C SER A 29 -5.86 26.93 -39.85
N LEU A 30 -6.20 28.10 -40.41
CA LEU A 30 -7.41 28.86 -40.06
C LEU A 30 -8.75 28.21 -40.52
N LEU A 31 -8.69 27.06 -41.20
CA LEU A 31 -9.88 26.34 -41.72
C LEU A 31 -10.09 24.95 -41.09
N ARG A 32 -9.46 24.65 -39.94
CA ARG A 32 -9.75 23.41 -39.21
C ARG A 32 -10.96 23.61 -38.30
N ALA A 33 -12.03 22.85 -38.52
CA ALA A 33 -13.20 22.80 -37.64
C ALA A 33 -12.76 22.63 -36.17
N PRO A 34 -13.47 23.19 -35.17
CA PRO A 34 -13.09 23.10 -33.77
C PRO A 34 -13.21 21.66 -33.30
N GLY A 35 -12.17 20.86 -33.54
CA GLY A 35 -11.99 19.57 -32.93
C GLY A 35 -11.74 19.83 -31.46
N PHE A 36 -12.70 19.46 -30.61
CA PHE A 36 -12.54 19.49 -29.16
C PHE A 36 -11.20 18.87 -28.79
N THR A 37 -10.27 19.71 -28.34
CA THR A 37 -8.96 19.27 -27.91
C THR A 37 -9.11 18.84 -26.45
N LEU A 38 -9.28 17.54 -26.22
CA LEU A 38 -9.28 16.96 -24.88
C LEU A 38 -7.88 17.10 -24.28
N CYS A 39 -7.58 18.25 -23.67
CA CYS A 39 -6.37 18.42 -22.89
C CYS A 39 -6.58 17.65 -21.57
N GLN A 40 -5.87 16.53 -21.39
CA GLN A 40 -5.87 15.85 -20.10
C GLN A 40 -5.15 16.73 -19.08
N ILE A 41 -5.90 17.32 -18.15
CA ILE A 41 -5.36 18.00 -16.98
C ILE A 41 -4.92 16.90 -15.99
N ALA A 42 -3.70 16.40 -16.16
CA ALA A 42 -3.08 15.49 -15.22
C ALA A 42 -2.47 16.29 -14.06
N GLY A 43 -3.23 16.49 -12.99
CA GLY A 43 -2.71 17.08 -11.75
C GLY A 43 -1.69 16.15 -11.09
N VAL A 44 -0.55 16.69 -10.65
CA VAL A 44 0.45 15.94 -9.88
C VAL A 44 -0.15 15.58 -8.53
N LYS A 45 -0.43 14.29 -8.31
CA LYS A 45 -0.95 13.80 -7.02
C LYS A 45 0.20 13.72 -6.02
N ASN A 46 0.08 14.41 -4.91
CA ASN A 46 1.01 14.25 -3.79
C ASN A 46 0.66 12.99 -3.01
N ILE A 47 1.34 11.89 -3.31
CA ILE A 47 1.15 10.60 -2.64
C ILE A 47 2.12 10.55 -1.46
N GLN A 48 1.57 10.48 -0.24
CA GLN A 48 2.39 10.33 0.95
C GLN A 48 3.10 8.97 0.94
N PRO A 49 4.35 8.90 1.44
CA PRO A 49 5.04 7.63 1.56
C PRO A 49 4.28 6.69 2.52
N PRO A 50 4.32 5.37 2.29
CA PRO A 50 3.67 4.42 3.16
C PRO A 50 4.33 4.43 4.56
N PRO A 51 3.55 4.15 5.63
CA PRO A 51 4.10 4.00 6.97
C PRO A 51 5.04 2.78 7.05
N MET A 52 6.05 2.88 7.92
CA MET A 52 6.98 1.78 8.19
C MET A 52 6.46 0.89 9.32
N PHE A 53 6.64 -0.42 9.17
CA PHE A 53 6.11 -1.46 10.09
C PHE A 53 7.22 -2.28 10.76
N ASP A 54 8.41 -1.71 10.96
CA ASP A 54 9.57 -2.45 11.49
C ASP A 54 9.37 -2.96 12.93
N HIS A 55 8.43 -2.35 13.66
CA HIS A 55 8.04 -2.73 15.03
C HIS A 55 7.00 -3.86 15.08
N VAL A 56 6.49 -4.31 13.92
CA VAL A 56 5.48 -5.36 13.85
C VAL A 56 6.12 -6.73 14.00
N GLU A 57 5.87 -7.37 15.13
CA GLU A 57 6.26 -8.75 15.38
C GLU A 57 5.25 -9.72 14.75
N LEU A 58 5.73 -10.53 13.79
CA LEU A 58 4.90 -11.55 13.14
C LEU A 58 5.02 -12.90 13.86
N PRO A 59 3.90 -13.64 14.03
CA PRO A 59 3.95 -14.97 14.61
C PRO A 59 4.63 -15.96 13.66
N GLN A 60 5.17 -17.03 14.24
CA GLN A 60 5.78 -18.14 13.49
C GLN A 60 4.78 -18.78 12.50
N GLN A 61 3.52 -18.93 12.91
CA GLN A 61 2.45 -19.44 12.06
C GLN A 61 1.46 -18.32 11.73
N ARG A 62 1.44 -17.90 10.46
CA ARG A 62 0.55 -16.82 9.98
C ARG A 62 -0.92 -17.26 9.81
N ARG A 63 -1.15 -18.57 9.67
CA ARG A 63 -2.49 -19.14 9.48
C ARG A 63 -2.95 -19.79 10.76
N LEU A 64 -4.23 -19.66 11.07
CA LEU A 64 -4.84 -20.38 12.19
C LEU A 64 -4.73 -21.89 11.97
N THR A 65 -4.40 -22.60 13.03
CA THR A 65 -4.36 -24.05 13.05
C THR A 65 -5.78 -24.60 12.89
N PHE A 66 -5.93 -25.64 12.06
CA PHE A 66 -7.20 -26.34 11.96
C PHE A 66 -7.47 -27.14 13.24
N LEU A 67 -8.53 -26.78 13.96
CA LEU A 67 -8.99 -27.54 15.13
C LEU A 67 -10.10 -28.52 14.75
N PRO A 68 -9.98 -29.82 15.12
CA PRO A 68 -11.04 -30.80 14.87
C PRO A 68 -12.26 -30.53 15.75
N LYS A 69 -13.46 -30.89 15.25
CA LYS A 69 -14.73 -30.71 15.97
C LYS A 69 -14.84 -31.56 17.24
N VAL A 70 -14.18 -32.72 17.27
CA VAL A 70 -14.20 -33.67 18.38
C VAL A 70 -12.76 -33.86 18.88
N PRO A 71 -12.51 -33.80 20.20
CA PRO A 71 -11.19 -34.06 20.75
C PRO A 71 -10.75 -35.51 20.51
N VAL A 72 -9.45 -35.71 20.30
CA VAL A 72 -8.86 -37.03 20.11
C VAL A 72 -8.61 -37.64 21.49
N TYR A 73 -9.35 -38.71 21.82
CA TYR A 73 -9.18 -39.44 23.08
C TYR A 73 -8.16 -40.58 22.93
N PRO A 74 -7.41 -40.89 23.99
CA PRO A 74 -6.59 -42.11 24.04
C PRO A 74 -7.45 -43.36 23.89
N ILE A 75 -6.87 -44.41 23.32
CA ILE A 75 -7.56 -45.70 23.11
C ILE A 75 -8.00 -46.27 24.47
N GLY A 76 -9.28 -46.62 24.59
CA GLY A 76 -9.86 -47.23 25.79
C GLY A 76 -10.51 -46.23 26.76
N ILE A 77 -10.32 -44.92 26.59
CA ILE A 77 -10.96 -43.91 27.44
C ILE A 77 -12.24 -43.43 26.76
N ARG A 78 -13.38 -43.66 27.43
CA ARG A 78 -14.66 -43.09 27.02
C ARG A 78 -14.81 -41.70 27.63
N PRO A 79 -15.28 -40.70 26.86
CA PRO A 79 -15.52 -39.37 27.41
C PRO A 79 -16.55 -39.45 28.54
N PRO A 80 -16.25 -38.87 29.72
CA PRO A 80 -17.20 -38.83 30.82
C PRO A 80 -18.34 -37.87 30.51
N LYS A 81 -19.55 -38.22 30.95
CA LYS A 81 -20.71 -37.32 30.87
C LYS A 81 -20.57 -36.22 31.92
N MET A 82 -20.35 -34.99 31.49
CA MET A 82 -20.25 -33.82 32.37
C MET A 82 -21.57 -33.04 32.44
N GLN A 83 -21.82 -32.35 33.55
CA GLN A 83 -22.91 -31.39 33.69
C GLN A 83 -22.55 -30.07 32.99
N LYS A 84 -23.55 -29.33 32.49
CA LYS A 84 -23.33 -28.01 31.89
C LYS A 84 -23.04 -26.97 32.97
N ARG A 85 -21.81 -26.44 33.02
CA ARG A 85 -21.38 -25.43 34.00
C ARG A 85 -21.62 -24.01 33.48
N ILE A 86 -22.87 -23.54 33.56
CA ILE A 86 -23.27 -22.20 33.07
C ILE A 86 -22.54 -21.06 33.79
N ILE A 87 -22.08 -21.32 35.03
CA ILE A 87 -21.35 -20.35 35.83
C ILE A 87 -20.05 -19.86 35.15
N GLU A 88 -19.45 -20.69 34.29
CA GLU A 88 -18.20 -20.36 33.59
C GLU A 88 -18.38 -19.29 32.51
N MET A 89 -19.61 -19.09 32.03
CA MET A 89 -19.92 -18.05 31.04
C MET A 89 -20.38 -16.74 31.70
N ARG A 90 -20.57 -16.73 33.02
CA ARG A 90 -21.09 -15.57 33.74
C ARG A 90 -19.94 -14.77 34.36
N GLY A 91 -19.99 -13.45 34.18
CA GLY A 91 -19.00 -12.54 34.75
C GLY A 91 -17.89 -12.18 33.77
N PRO A 92 -16.93 -11.35 34.21
CA PRO A 92 -15.79 -10.94 33.38
C PRO A 92 -14.82 -12.10 33.18
N GLU A 93 -14.22 -12.18 31.98
CA GLU A 93 -13.14 -13.13 31.69
C GLU A 93 -11.85 -12.66 32.38
N ILE A 94 -11.23 -13.57 33.15
CA ILE A 94 -9.98 -13.29 33.89
C ILE A 94 -8.74 -13.57 33.00
N VAL A 95 -8.92 -14.31 31.91
CA VAL A 95 -7.86 -14.75 31.00
C VAL A 95 -8.03 -14.11 29.62
N ASN A 96 -6.96 -14.09 28.81
CA ASN A 96 -6.98 -13.62 27.42
C ASN A 96 -7.47 -12.17 27.17
N THR A 97 -7.37 -11.31 28.18
CA THR A 97 -7.77 -9.89 28.07
C THR A 97 -6.75 -9.04 27.31
N GLU A 98 -5.51 -9.53 27.16
CA GLU A 98 -4.40 -8.79 26.57
C GLU A 98 -4.13 -9.19 25.11
N LEU A 99 -3.69 -8.22 24.31
CA LEU A 99 -3.32 -8.45 22.91
C LEU A 99 -1.91 -9.01 22.79
N ILE A 100 -1.80 -10.29 22.44
CA ILE A 100 -0.51 -10.98 22.25
C ILE A 100 0.38 -10.26 21.22
N HIS A 101 -0.20 -9.88 20.08
CA HIS A 101 0.52 -9.18 18.99
C HIS A 101 0.32 -7.66 19.00
N LYS A 102 -0.37 -7.11 20.01
CA LYS A 102 -0.57 -5.66 20.22
C LYS A 102 -1.24 -4.87 19.09
N GLN A 103 -1.74 -5.52 18.04
CA GLN A 103 -2.29 -4.85 16.85
C GLN A 103 -3.81 -4.73 16.88
N TYR A 104 -4.51 -5.86 17.00
CA TYR A 104 -5.96 -5.95 16.93
C TYR A 104 -6.44 -7.21 17.65
N GLY A 105 -7.70 -7.19 18.08
CA GLY A 105 -8.39 -8.31 18.73
C GLY A 105 -9.90 -8.20 18.50
N ILE A 106 -10.63 -9.26 18.85
CA ILE A 106 -12.10 -9.29 18.83
C ILE A 106 -12.54 -9.14 20.29
N VAL A 107 -13.45 -8.20 20.55
CA VAL A 107 -14.02 -7.91 21.88
C VAL A 107 -15.53 -8.09 21.82
#